data_AF-A0A7G7KK92-F1
#
_entry.id   AF-A0A7G7KK92-F1
#
_cell.length_a   1.000
_cell.length_b   1.000
_cell.length_c   1.000
_cell.angle_alpha   90.00
_cell.angle_beta   90.00
_cell.angle_gamma   90.00
#
_symmetry.space_group_name_H-M   'P 1'
#
loop_
_entity.id
_entity.type
_entity.pdbx_description
1 polymer ?
#
loop_
_entity_poly.entity_id
_entity_poly.type
_entity_poly.pdbx_seq_one_letter_code
_entity_poly.pdbx_strand_id
1 'polypeptide(L)'
;MVDLLPPALADGSGGVSQVLEDRESALQRRRDAEVLLAQFVRGQMTRHYWGHFAASLEDLGLQTGEHLEARVERGDGFSRLWLMPRRGGEAFLADVRLRGDRLERRLCRGDASSAAQGPSLGCPAGWNEFAAEEISNSSN
;
A
#
# COMPACT_ATOMS: atom_id res chain seq x y z
N MET A 1 -45.93 33.25 -28.79
CA MET A 1 -45.37 33.30 -27.42
C MET A 1 -45.66 31.95 -26.78
N VAL A 2 -44.73 31.01 -26.95
CA VAL A 2 -44.70 29.75 -26.18
C VAL A 2 -43.23 29.53 -25.86
N ASP A 3 -42.89 29.82 -24.62
CA ASP A 3 -41.67 29.37 -23.96
C ASP A 3 -41.76 27.84 -23.87
N LEU A 4 -40.86 27.14 -24.55
CA LEU A 4 -40.61 25.71 -24.35
C LEU A 4 -39.11 25.52 -24.16
N LEU A 5 -38.69 25.86 -22.94
CA LEU A 5 -37.38 25.58 -22.40
C LEU A 5 -37.21 24.05 -22.26
N PRO A 6 -36.12 23.45 -22.76
CA PRO A 6 -35.88 22.01 -22.60
C PRO A 6 -35.45 21.67 -21.16
N PRO A 7 -35.97 20.59 -20.55
CA PRO A 7 -35.49 20.08 -19.27
C PRO A 7 -34.34 19.10 -19.50
N ALA A 8 -33.09 19.58 -19.55
CA ALA A 8 -31.95 18.66 -19.67
C ALA A 8 -30.62 19.24 -19.19
N LEU A 9 -30.55 19.80 -17.98
CA LEU A 9 -29.25 20.14 -17.36
C LEU A 9 -29.14 19.76 -15.88
N ALA A 10 -30.09 19.02 -15.32
CA ALA A 10 -30.06 18.63 -13.91
C ALA A 10 -29.71 17.15 -13.74
N ASP A 11 -28.47 16.74 -14.06
CA ASP A 11 -27.87 15.54 -13.41
C ASP A 11 -26.35 15.38 -13.61
N GLY A 12 -25.62 16.40 -14.07
CA GLY A 12 -24.17 16.30 -14.27
C GLY A 12 -23.34 16.48 -12.99
N SER A 13 -23.88 17.14 -11.97
CA SER A 13 -23.09 17.59 -10.81
C SER A 13 -22.95 16.50 -9.73
N GLY A 14 -23.98 15.66 -9.53
CA GLY A 14 -23.94 14.55 -8.56
C GLY A 14 -22.96 13.45 -8.96
N GLY A 15 -22.98 13.04 -10.24
CA GLY A 15 -22.05 12.03 -10.76
C GLY A 15 -20.58 12.48 -10.77
N VAL A 16 -20.33 13.77 -11.01
CA VAL A 16 -18.96 14.32 -10.97
C VAL A 16 -18.44 14.40 -9.53
N SER A 17 -19.27 14.78 -8.55
CA SER A 17 -18.88 14.78 -7.13
C SER A 17 -18.46 13.38 -6.67
N GLN A 18 -19.29 12.38 -6.95
CA GLN A 18 -19.04 11.00 -6.50
C GLN A 18 -17.74 10.42 -7.10
N VAL A 19 -17.46 10.68 -8.38
CA VAL A 19 -16.22 10.24 -9.04
C VAL A 19 -14.99 10.89 -8.39
N LEU A 20 -15.09 12.16 -7.99
CA LEU A 20 -14.00 12.86 -7.31
C LEU A 20 -13.78 12.31 -5.90
N GLU A 21 -14.85 12.08 -5.15
CA GLU A 21 -14.81 11.50 -3.80
C GLU A 21 -14.19 10.09 -3.79
N ASP A 22 -14.56 9.26 -4.77
CA ASP A 22 -13.98 7.92 -4.95
C ASP A 22 -12.49 8.00 -5.28
N ARG A 23 -12.10 8.96 -6.13
CA ARG A 23 -10.70 9.16 -6.52
C ARG A 23 -9.86 9.65 -5.35
N GLU A 24 -10.36 10.60 -4.57
CA GLU A 24 -9.68 11.11 -3.38
C GLU A 24 -9.50 10.00 -2.34
N SER A 25 -10.55 9.21 -2.11
CA SER A 25 -10.52 8.05 -1.21
C SER A 25 -9.52 6.98 -1.66
N ALA A 26 -9.40 6.74 -2.97
CA ALA A 26 -8.39 5.84 -3.51
C ALA A 26 -6.97 6.38 -3.31
N LEU A 27 -6.75 7.68 -3.55
CA LEU A 27 -5.46 8.33 -3.32
C LEU A 27 -5.07 8.32 -1.84
N GLN A 28 -6.02 8.55 -0.94
CA GLN A 28 -5.77 8.52 0.50
C GLN A 28 -5.37 7.11 0.95
N ARG A 29 -6.14 6.08 0.56
CA ARG A 29 -5.80 4.67 0.87
C ARG A 29 -4.41 4.29 0.38
N ARG A 30 -4.01 4.77 -0.81
CA ARG A 30 -2.65 4.57 -1.32
C ARG A 30 -1.60 5.22 -0.43
N ARG A 31 -1.78 6.49 -0.06
CA ARG A 31 -0.84 7.20 0.83
C ARG A 31 -0.68 6.49 2.16
N ASP A 32 -1.79 6.07 2.77
CA ASP A 32 -1.78 5.38 4.07
C ASP A 32 -1.05 4.04 3.98
N ALA A 33 -1.25 3.30 2.87
CA ALA A 33 -0.51 2.07 2.61
C ALA A 33 1.00 2.34 2.48
N GLU A 34 1.39 3.32 1.67
CA GLU A 34 2.81 3.68 1.44
C GLU A 34 3.51 4.11 2.74
N VAL A 35 2.82 4.88 3.60
CA VAL A 35 3.31 5.25 4.94
C VAL A 35 3.55 4.01 5.80
N LEU A 36 2.57 3.10 5.86
CA LEU A 36 2.68 1.87 6.65
C LEU A 36 3.80 0.97 6.14
N LEU A 37 3.96 0.80 4.83
CA LEU A 37 5.07 0.03 4.24
C LEU A 37 6.43 0.64 4.61
N ALA A 38 6.56 1.97 4.52
CA ALA A 38 7.81 2.65 4.87
C ALA A 38 8.16 2.50 6.37
N GLN A 39 7.16 2.60 7.24
CA GLN A 39 7.32 2.37 8.68
C GLN A 39 7.71 0.91 8.97
N PHE A 40 7.06 -0.06 8.32
CA PHE A 40 7.41 -1.47 8.43
C PHE A 40 8.85 -1.74 8.02
N VAL A 41 9.29 -1.24 6.86
CA VAL A 41 10.68 -1.43 6.39
C VAL A 41 11.68 -0.88 7.41
N ARG A 42 11.46 0.34 7.91
CA ARG A 42 12.34 0.93 8.94
C ARG A 42 12.36 0.07 10.20
N GLY A 43 11.18 -0.32 10.71
CA GLY A 43 11.05 -1.16 11.89
C GLY A 43 11.78 -2.50 11.74
N GLN A 44 11.63 -3.16 10.59
CA GLN A 44 12.31 -4.43 10.31
C GLN A 44 13.83 -4.27 10.19
N MET A 45 14.32 -3.21 9.54
CA MET A 45 15.76 -2.92 9.46
C MET A 45 16.36 -2.67 10.84
N THR A 46 15.66 -1.93 11.71
CA THR A 46 16.09 -1.72 13.10
C THR A 46 16.03 -3.00 13.92
N ARG A 47 14.95 -3.78 13.82
CA ARG A 47 14.80 -5.04 14.59
C ARG A 47 15.85 -6.07 14.17
N HIS A 48 16.22 -6.11 12.90
CA HIS A 48 17.25 -7.02 12.41
C HIS A 48 18.62 -6.78 13.07
N TYR A 49 18.95 -5.55 13.50
CA TYR A 49 20.17 -5.28 14.29
C TYR A 49 20.20 -6.10 15.60
N TRP A 50 19.04 -6.54 16.09
CA TRP A 50 18.87 -7.34 17.30
C TRP A 50 18.77 -8.84 16.97
N GLY A 51 19.14 -9.24 15.74
CA GLY A 51 19.32 -10.63 15.32
C GLY A 51 18.08 -11.28 14.70
N HIS A 52 16.94 -10.59 14.62
CA HIS A 52 15.72 -11.18 14.05
C HIS A 52 14.79 -10.15 13.42
N PHE A 53 13.93 -10.59 12.50
CA PHE A 53 12.79 -9.80 12.03
C PHE A 53 11.62 -9.91 13.02
N ALA A 54 10.80 -8.86 13.12
CA ALA A 54 9.56 -8.87 13.87
C ALA A 54 8.53 -9.80 13.23
N ALA A 55 7.69 -10.43 14.05
CA ALA A 55 6.71 -11.42 13.59
C ALA A 55 5.36 -10.80 13.23
N SER A 56 5.06 -9.61 13.75
CA SER A 56 3.81 -8.89 13.52
C SER A 56 4.04 -7.38 13.35
N LEU A 57 2.98 -6.65 12.97
CA LEU A 57 2.98 -5.19 13.02
C LEU A 57 3.00 -4.67 14.46
N GLU A 58 2.33 -5.37 15.38
CA GLU A 58 2.25 -5.01 16.79
C GLU A 58 3.63 -5.02 17.47
N ASP A 59 4.48 -6.00 17.12
CA ASP A 59 5.88 -6.06 17.58
C ASP A 59 6.71 -4.83 17.18
N LEU A 60 6.29 -4.14 16.10
CA LEU A 60 6.87 -2.91 15.59
C LEU A 60 6.14 -1.65 16.08
N GLY A 61 5.07 -1.80 16.88
CA GLY A 61 4.21 -0.69 17.29
C GLY A 61 3.37 -0.10 16.15
N LEU A 62 3.13 -0.87 15.08
CA LEU A 62 2.39 -0.46 13.90
C LEU A 62 0.99 -1.07 13.88
N GLN A 63 0.06 -0.38 13.23
CA GLN A 63 -1.31 -0.84 13.05
C GLN A 63 -1.74 -0.66 11.61
N THR A 64 -2.65 -1.52 11.16
CA THR A 64 -3.27 -1.43 9.84
C THR A 64 -4.59 -0.67 9.94
N GLY A 65 -4.79 0.27 9.01
CA GLY A 65 -6.05 1.01 8.92
C GLY A 65 -7.24 0.12 8.50
N GLU A 66 -8.46 0.63 8.66
CA GLU A 66 -9.70 -0.17 8.52
C GLU A 66 -9.92 -0.74 7.11
N HIS A 67 -9.34 -0.13 6.08
CA HIS A 67 -9.57 -0.49 4.67
C HIS A 67 -8.63 -1.58 4.14
N LEU A 68 -7.60 -1.94 4.91
CA LEU A 68 -6.57 -2.88 4.50
C LEU A 68 -6.54 -4.07 5.48
N GLU A 69 -6.12 -5.21 4.97
CA GLU A 69 -5.74 -6.38 5.75
C GLU A 69 -4.23 -6.56 5.62
N ALA A 70 -3.54 -6.57 6.76
CA ALA A 70 -2.12 -6.84 6.80
C ALA A 70 -1.83 -8.29 7.09
N ARG A 71 -0.86 -8.83 6.36
CA ARG A 71 -0.26 -10.13 6.62
C ARG A 71 1.25 -10.00 6.61
N VAL A 72 1.86 -10.29 7.75
CA VAL A 72 3.32 -10.38 7.87
C VAL A 72 3.73 -11.82 7.59
N GLU A 73 4.69 -11.99 6.70
CA GLU A 73 5.37 -13.25 6.44
C GLU A 73 6.84 -13.09 6.79
N ARG A 74 7.44 -14.09 7.43
CA ARG A 74 8.87 -14.06 7.75
C ARG A 74 9.50 -15.42 7.54
N GLY A 75 10.79 -15.40 7.28
CA GLY A 75 11.62 -16.60 7.25
C GLY A 75 13.08 -16.24 7.47
N ASP A 76 13.95 -17.21 7.25
CA ASP A 76 15.39 -17.02 7.43
C ASP A 76 15.90 -16.00 6.40
N GLY A 77 16.31 -14.84 6.89
CA GLY A 77 16.83 -13.76 6.06
C GLY A 77 15.78 -12.94 5.31
N PHE A 78 14.48 -13.06 5.58
CA PHE A 78 13.49 -12.13 5.01
C PHE A 78 12.28 -11.85 5.91
N SER A 79 11.66 -10.69 5.68
CA SER A 79 10.36 -10.32 6.21
C SER A 79 9.57 -9.56 5.16
N ARG A 80 8.30 -9.91 5.01
CA ARG A 80 7.36 -9.31 4.07
C ARG A 80 6.12 -8.84 4.77
N LEU A 81 5.60 -7.71 4.31
CA LEU A 81 4.29 -7.20 4.67
C LEU A 81 3.45 -7.12 3.41
N TRP A 82 2.36 -7.88 3.39
CA TRP A 82 1.30 -7.77 2.41
C TRP A 82 0.19 -6.86 2.96
N LEU A 83 -0.26 -5.90 2.17
CA LEU A 83 -1.44 -5.10 2.43
C LEU A 83 -2.47 -5.36 1.33
N MET A 84 -3.50 -6.11 1.67
CA MET A 84 -4.60 -6.45 0.75
C MET A 84 -5.79 -5.54 1.05
N PRO A 85 -6.44 -4.97 0.03
CA PRO A 85 -7.64 -4.18 0.25
C PRO A 85 -8.81 -5.11 0.60
N ARG A 86 -9.62 -4.72 1.59
CA ARG A 86 -10.82 -5.50 1.99
C ARG A 86 -11.88 -5.56 0.89
N ARG A 87 -11.90 -4.56 0.02
CA ARG A 87 -12.74 -4.49 -1.19
C ARG A 87 -11.83 -4.07 -2.33
N GLY A 88 -11.99 -4.73 -3.48
CA GLY A 88 -11.05 -4.71 -4.61
C GLY A 88 -10.36 -3.38 -4.92
N GLY A 89 -9.21 -3.49 -5.56
CA GLY A 89 -8.36 -2.35 -5.91
C GLY A 89 -6.89 -2.70 -5.77
N GLU A 90 -6.12 -1.68 -5.39
CA GLU A 90 -4.66 -1.78 -5.29
C GLU A 90 -4.24 -2.49 -4.01
N ALA A 91 -3.30 -3.41 -4.16
CA ALA A 91 -2.62 -4.11 -3.08
C ALA A 91 -1.13 -3.74 -3.08
N PHE A 92 -0.51 -3.92 -1.91
CA PHE A 92 0.86 -3.48 -1.67
C PHE A 92 1.68 -4.55 -0.99
N LEU A 93 2.98 -4.52 -1.24
CA LEU A 93 3.96 -5.43 -0.64
C LEU A 93 5.21 -4.63 -0.25
N ALA A 94 5.71 -4.86 0.96
CA ALA A 94 7.09 -4.57 1.32
C ALA A 94 7.85 -5.88 1.53
N ASP A 95 9.06 -5.99 0.96
CA ASP A 95 10.00 -7.09 1.19
C ASP A 95 11.29 -6.50 1.74
N VAL A 96 11.71 -6.97 2.92
CA VAL A 96 13.02 -6.70 3.53
C VAL A 96 13.76 -8.01 3.56
N ARG A 97 14.95 -8.05 2.94
CA ARG A 97 15.68 -9.30 2.76
C ARG A 97 17.17 -9.10 2.99
N LEU A 98 17.79 -10.04 3.68
CA LEU A 98 19.24 -10.17 3.77
C LEU A 98 19.75 -10.87 2.51
N ARG A 99 20.56 -10.18 1.72
CA ARG A 99 21.29 -10.73 0.59
C ARG A 99 22.78 -10.64 0.89
N GLY A 100 23.39 -11.77 1.20
CA GLY A 100 24.76 -11.80 1.71
C GLY A 100 24.83 -11.15 3.10
N ASP A 101 25.57 -10.05 3.20
CA ASP A 101 25.77 -9.24 4.41
C ASP A 101 24.90 -7.96 4.41
N ARG A 102 24.12 -7.71 3.36
CA ARG A 102 23.37 -6.46 3.19
C ARG A 102 21.87 -6.68 3.24
N LEU A 103 21.18 -5.81 3.97
CA LEU A 103 19.72 -5.69 3.89
C LEU A 103 19.32 -4.91 2.65
N GLU A 104 18.49 -5.54 1.82
CA GLU A 104 17.79 -4.95 0.70
C GLU A 104 16.32 -4.73 1.05
N ARG A 105 15.72 -3.70 0.45
CA ARG A 105 14.31 -3.38 0.59
C ARG A 105 13.69 -3.23 -0.78
N ARG A 106 12.44 -3.68 -0.92
CA ARG A 106 11.65 -3.52 -2.12
C ARG A 106 10.20 -3.22 -1.75
N LEU A 107 9.58 -2.30 -2.47
CA LEU A 107 8.15 -2.01 -2.36
C LEU A 107 7.49 -2.25 -3.70
N CYS A 108 6.35 -2.93 -3.67
CA CYS A 108 5.59 -3.27 -4.87
C CYS A 108 4.13 -2.87 -4.70
N ARG A 109 3.51 -2.45 -5.79
CA ARG A 109 2.07 -2.22 -5.87
C ARG A 109 1.50 -2.84 -7.12
N GLY A 110 0.26 -3.29 -7.04
CA GLY A 110 -0.45 -3.83 -8.19
C GLY A 110 -1.89 -4.16 -7.84
N ASP A 111 -2.57 -4.81 -8.76
CA ASP A 111 -3.96 -5.21 -8.55
C ASP A 111 -4.04 -6.38 -7.56
N ALA A 112 -4.99 -6.33 -6.63
CA ALA A 112 -5.19 -7.39 -5.64
C ALA A 112 -5.56 -8.74 -6.29
N SER A 113 -6.21 -8.75 -7.46
CA SER A 113 -6.56 -9.99 -8.18
C SER A 113 -5.36 -10.69 -8.81
N SER A 114 -4.28 -9.94 -9.09
CA SER A 114 -3.02 -10.50 -9.61
C SER A 114 -2.00 -10.80 -8.53
N ALA A 115 -2.37 -10.62 -7.25
CA ALA A 115 -1.55 -10.98 -6.11
C ALA A 115 -1.37 -12.51 -6.05
N ALA A 116 -0.41 -13.04 -6.80
CA ALA A 116 -0.03 -14.45 -6.71
C ALA A 116 0.49 -14.72 -5.30
N GLN A 117 -0.20 -15.59 -4.57
CA GLN A 117 0.23 -16.06 -3.25
C GLN A 117 1.40 -17.04 -3.45
N GLY A 118 2.63 -16.55 -3.32
CA GLY A 118 3.81 -17.39 -3.44
C GLY A 118 5.11 -16.67 -3.09
N PRO A 119 6.19 -17.42 -2.84
CA PRO A 119 7.48 -16.84 -2.57
C PRO A 119 8.09 -16.27 -3.85
N SER A 120 7.76 -15.02 -4.19
CA SER A 120 8.44 -14.30 -5.26
C SER A 120 9.77 -13.73 -4.73
N LEU A 121 10.81 -13.85 -5.56
CA LEU A 121 12.12 -13.19 -5.35
C LEU A 121 12.07 -11.69 -5.68
N GLY A 122 10.91 -11.19 -6.14
CA GLY A 122 10.64 -9.79 -6.43
C GLY A 122 9.15 -9.47 -6.43
N CYS A 123 8.76 -8.37 -7.09
CA CYS A 123 7.36 -8.01 -7.17
C CYS A 123 6.54 -9.11 -7.86
N PRO A 124 5.29 -9.35 -7.42
CA PRO A 124 4.38 -10.25 -8.12
C PRO A 124 4.23 -9.88 -9.61
N ALA A 125 3.84 -10.84 -10.44
CA ALA A 125 3.65 -10.59 -11.87
C ALA A 125 2.57 -9.51 -12.09
N GLY A 126 2.86 -8.54 -12.94
CA GLY A 126 1.98 -7.40 -13.22
C GLY A 126 2.00 -6.30 -12.14
N TRP A 127 2.82 -6.45 -11.09
CA TRP A 127 3.04 -5.42 -10.09
C TRP A 127 4.26 -4.58 -10.45
N ASN A 128 4.22 -3.31 -10.04
CA ASN A 128 5.30 -2.35 -10.26
C ASN A 128 6.08 -2.14 -8.97
N GLU A 129 7.40 -2.13 -9.07
CA GLU A 129 8.28 -1.66 -8.00
C GLU A 129 8.19 -0.13 -7.91
N PHE A 130 8.18 0.40 -6.69
CA PHE A 130 8.22 1.83 -6.45
C PHE A 130 9.17 2.17 -5.31
N ALA A 131 9.72 3.38 -5.33
CA ALA A 131 10.50 3.88 -4.22
C ALA A 131 9.55 4.29 -3.10
N ALA A 132 9.86 3.93 -1.85
CA ALA A 132 9.42 4.79 -0.74
C ALA A 132 10.21 6.08 -0.92
N GLU A 133 9.64 7.04 -1.65
CA GLU A 133 10.10 8.41 -1.59
C GLU A 133 10.19 8.77 -0.11
N GLU A 134 11.33 9.35 0.24
CA GLU A 134 11.62 9.79 1.59
C GLU A 134 10.45 10.60 2.12
N ILE A 135 9.67 10.01 3.03
CA ILE A 135 8.81 10.73 3.97
C ILE A 135 9.76 11.48 4.93
N SER A 136 10.51 12.43 4.38
CA SER A 136 11.45 13.34 5.04
C SER A 136 11.25 14.79 4.60
N ASN A 137 10.46 15.09 3.56
CA ASN A 137 10.27 16.46 3.06
C ASN A 137 8.81 16.95 3.11
N SER A 138 8.14 16.78 4.24
CA SER A 138 6.89 17.51 4.53
C SER A 138 6.86 17.93 6.00
N SER A 139 7.83 18.76 6.36
CA SER A 139 7.77 19.64 7.52
C SER A 139 8.57 20.89 7.16
N ASN A 140 7.89 21.83 6.51
CA ASN A 140 8.27 23.24 6.55
C ASN A 140 7.00 24.08 6.47
#